data_AF-A0A4Q5R1A4-F1
#
_entry.id   AF-A0A4Q5R1A4-F1
#
_cell.length_a   1.000
_cell.length_b   1.000
_cell.length_c   1.000
_cell.angle_alpha   90.00
_cell.angle_beta   90.00
_cell.angle_gamma   90.00
#
_symmetry.space_group_name_H-M   'P 1'
#
loop_
_entity.id
_entity.type
_entity.pdbx_description
1 polymer ?
#
loop_
_entity_poly.entity_id
_entity_poly.type
_entity_poly.pdbx_seq_one_letter_code
_entity_poly.pdbx_strand_id
1 'polypeptide(L)'
;MQKQVLDSGDGFRGVNGKTGDDMYGFSSKGFDKKADSPYWMDEPTYRDMQSRYQDPSTAKWDSPGIKNELALPCYNRADAVYRGQLSQDQTMVASTINPATESVTYIGHDGVELTKFERTMSGGGTQIAPKNGSVGNIAEHFGP
;
A
#
# COMPACT_ATOMS: atom_id res chain seq x y z
N MET A 1 -22.41 3.33 -3.65
CA MET A 1 -22.33 1.98 -4.26
C MET A 1 -20.84 1.71 -4.47
N GLN A 2 -20.23 0.91 -3.61
CA GLN A 2 -18.78 0.66 -3.63
C GLN A 2 -18.49 -0.38 -4.72
N LYS A 3 -17.95 0.08 -5.86
CA LYS A 3 -17.56 -0.81 -6.95
C LYS A 3 -16.28 -1.53 -6.53
N GLN A 4 -16.38 -2.84 -6.46
CA GLN A 4 -15.39 -3.81 -6.01
C GLN A 4 -14.00 -3.54 -6.61
N VAL A 5 -13.05 -3.16 -5.77
CA VAL A 5 -11.59 -3.14 -6.06
C VAL A 5 -10.98 -4.54 -5.82
N LEU A 6 -11.80 -5.53 -5.44
CA LEU A 6 -11.39 -6.82 -4.89
C LEU A 6 -11.09 -7.93 -5.91
N ASP A 7 -11.21 -7.72 -7.22
CA ASP A 7 -10.86 -8.77 -8.21
C ASP A 7 -9.34 -8.97 -8.37
N SER A 8 -8.51 -8.18 -7.67
CA SER A 8 -7.05 -8.27 -7.71
C SER A 8 -6.44 -8.93 -6.47
N GLY A 9 -7.18 -9.74 -5.72
CA GLY A 9 -6.64 -10.47 -4.57
C GLY A 9 -7.23 -11.87 -4.37
N ASP A 10 -6.62 -12.64 -3.48
CA ASP A 10 -7.11 -13.94 -3.03
C ASP A 10 -7.02 -14.10 -1.50
N GLY A 11 -7.39 -15.26 -0.96
CA GLY A 11 -7.21 -15.54 0.47
C GLY A 11 -8.02 -14.63 1.41
N PHE A 12 -9.20 -14.18 0.96
CA PHE A 12 -10.03 -13.23 1.71
C PHE A 12 -10.41 -13.76 3.09
N ARG A 13 -10.11 -12.96 4.12
CA ARG A 13 -10.47 -13.26 5.52
C ARG A 13 -10.89 -12.00 6.26
N GLY A 14 -11.80 -12.17 7.22
CA GLY A 14 -12.16 -11.11 8.15
C GLY A 14 -11.05 -10.88 9.18
N VAL A 15 -10.76 -9.61 9.46
CA VAL A 15 -9.88 -9.19 10.56
C VAL A 15 -10.63 -8.18 11.40
N ASN A 16 -10.73 -8.44 12.70
CA ASN A 16 -11.40 -7.50 13.60
C ASN A 16 -10.42 -6.40 13.98
N GLY A 17 -10.83 -5.15 13.75
CA GLY A 17 -10.16 -3.96 14.23
C GLY A 17 -10.96 -3.28 15.32
N LYS A 18 -10.27 -2.71 16.29
CA LYS A 18 -10.84 -1.90 17.36
C LYS A 18 -10.56 -0.44 17.13
N THR A 19 -11.42 0.39 17.69
CA THR A 19 -11.21 1.83 17.75
C THR A 19 -9.85 2.15 18.37
N GLY A 20 -9.06 2.97 17.71
CA GLY A 20 -7.71 3.35 18.13
C GLY A 20 -6.60 2.43 17.62
N ASP A 21 -6.92 1.28 17.02
CA ASP A 21 -5.89 0.43 16.40
C ASP A 21 -5.19 1.19 15.27
N ASP A 22 -3.86 1.03 15.22
CA ASP A 22 -3.02 1.66 14.20
C ASP A 22 -3.14 0.93 12.86
N MET A 23 -3.28 1.72 11.80
CA MET A 23 -3.27 1.27 10.42
C MET A 23 -2.10 1.94 9.69
N TYR A 24 -1.38 1.17 8.89
CA TYR A 24 -0.20 1.62 8.17
C TYR A 24 -0.39 1.49 6.67
N GLY A 25 0.25 2.35 5.89
CA GLY A 25 0.43 2.03 4.49
C GLY A 25 1.37 2.97 3.77
N PHE A 26 1.89 2.46 2.65
CA PHE A 26 2.85 3.16 1.83
C PHE A 26 2.16 4.12 0.85
N SER A 27 2.82 5.24 0.57
CA SER A 27 2.45 6.24 -0.43
C SER A 27 3.69 6.83 -1.08
N SER A 28 3.50 7.86 -1.90
CA SER A 28 4.56 8.72 -2.43
C SER A 28 4.75 9.96 -1.55
N LYS A 29 5.98 10.43 -1.34
CA LYS A 29 6.30 11.73 -0.74
C LYS A 29 5.58 12.84 -1.49
N GLY A 30 4.90 13.71 -0.75
CA GLY A 30 4.05 14.78 -1.29
C GLY A 30 2.67 14.32 -1.76
N PHE A 31 2.32 13.04 -1.59
CA PHE A 31 0.99 12.50 -1.86
C PHE A 31 0.43 11.84 -0.59
N ASP A 32 -0.47 12.56 0.08
CA ASP A 32 -1.09 12.08 1.31
C ASP A 32 -1.84 10.77 1.08
N LYS A 33 -1.68 9.85 2.03
CA LYS A 33 -2.46 8.63 2.05
C LYS A 33 -3.91 8.95 2.41
N LYS A 34 -4.85 8.43 1.64
CA LYS A 34 -6.29 8.64 1.86
C LYS A 34 -6.88 7.55 2.75
N ALA A 35 -7.86 7.93 3.58
CA ALA A 35 -8.59 7.02 4.46
C ALA A 35 -9.31 5.89 3.71
N ASP A 36 -9.68 6.12 2.45
CA ASP A 36 -10.39 5.18 1.58
C ASP A 36 -9.47 4.27 0.76
N SER A 37 -8.14 4.39 0.94
CA SER A 37 -7.15 3.50 0.33
C SER A 37 -7.45 2.04 0.70
N PRO A 38 -7.45 1.08 -0.24
CA PRO A 38 -7.56 -0.34 0.09
C PRO A 38 -6.22 -0.94 0.58
N TYR A 39 -5.10 -0.24 0.34
CA TYR A 39 -3.75 -0.67 0.72
C TYR A 39 -3.38 -0.24 2.14
N TRP A 40 -4.12 -0.69 3.15
CA TRP A 40 -3.68 -0.57 4.55
C TRP A 40 -3.12 -1.90 5.06
N MET A 41 -2.44 -1.83 6.20
CA MET A 41 -1.85 -2.94 6.93
C MET A 41 -2.13 -2.70 8.41
N ASP A 42 -2.28 -3.77 9.18
CA ASP A 42 -2.27 -3.72 10.63
C ASP A 42 -0.82 -3.66 11.15
N GLU A 43 -0.66 -3.43 12.45
CA GLU A 43 0.67 -3.37 13.09
C GLU A 43 1.52 -4.62 12.81
N PRO A 44 1.05 -5.88 12.97
CA PRO A 44 1.86 -7.05 12.67
C PRO A 44 2.34 -7.10 11.21
N THR A 45 1.45 -6.81 10.25
CA THR A 45 1.80 -6.82 8.83
C THR A 45 2.80 -5.71 8.51
N TYR A 46 2.63 -4.52 9.10
CA TYR A 46 3.59 -3.42 8.96
C TYR A 46 4.97 -3.78 9.53
N ARG A 47 5.04 -4.41 10.71
CA ARG A 47 6.30 -4.84 11.32
C ARG A 47 7.02 -5.90 10.51
N ASP A 48 6.29 -6.83 9.91
CA ASP A 48 6.86 -7.81 8.99
C ASP A 48 7.48 -7.11 7.76
N MET A 49 6.74 -6.20 7.12
CA MET A 49 7.25 -5.37 6.02
C MET A 49 8.47 -4.56 6.43
N GLN A 50 8.46 -3.97 7.62
CA GLN A 50 9.58 -3.22 8.18
C GLN A 50 10.83 -4.10 8.30
N SER A 51 10.68 -5.32 8.80
CA SER A 51 11.80 -6.25 8.98
C SER A 51 12.43 -6.72 7.66
N ARG A 52 11.65 -6.79 6.57
CA ARG A 52 12.09 -7.28 5.26
C ARG A 52 12.60 -6.18 4.34
N TYR A 53 12.03 -4.98 4.45
CA TYR A 53 12.23 -3.90 3.48
C TYR A 53 12.79 -2.61 4.06
N GLN A 54 13.00 -2.49 5.37
CA GLN A 54 13.70 -1.35 5.95
C GLN A 54 15.12 -1.73 6.33
N ASP A 55 16.10 -0.97 5.82
CA ASP A 55 17.48 -1.09 6.27
C ASP A 55 17.57 -0.67 7.75
N PRO A 56 17.95 -1.57 8.67
CA PRO A 56 17.97 -1.26 10.10
C PRO A 56 19.04 -0.24 10.49
N SER A 57 20.05 0.00 9.64
CA SER A 57 21.15 0.94 9.90
C SER A 57 20.85 2.36 9.41
N THR A 58 20.06 2.49 8.35
CA THR A 58 19.76 3.79 7.72
C THR A 58 18.29 4.19 7.79
N ALA A 59 17.42 3.30 8.28
CA ALA A 59 15.96 3.42 8.26
C ALA A 59 15.36 3.63 6.85
N LYS A 60 16.14 3.41 5.79
CA LYS A 60 15.68 3.57 4.40
C LYS A 60 14.85 2.38 3.96
N TRP A 61 13.75 2.68 3.28
CA TRP A 61 12.87 1.68 2.69
C TRP A 61 13.35 1.24 1.30
N ASP A 62 13.30 -0.06 1.03
CA ASP A 62 13.35 -0.63 -0.32
C ASP A 62 12.01 -0.41 -1.02
N SER A 63 11.81 0.83 -1.47
CA SER A 63 10.62 1.27 -2.20
C SER A 63 10.30 0.40 -3.43
N PRO A 64 11.28 0.01 -4.28
CA PRO A 64 11.02 -0.93 -5.37
C PRO A 64 10.50 -2.30 -4.92
N GLY A 65 11.09 -2.88 -3.87
CA GLY A 65 10.65 -4.16 -3.30
C GLY A 65 9.22 -4.09 -2.77
N ILE A 66 8.92 -3.06 -1.98
CA ILE A 66 7.57 -2.81 -1.44
C ILE A 66 6.55 -2.63 -2.56
N LYS A 67 6.86 -1.81 -3.58
CA LYS A 67 5.96 -1.60 -4.73
C LYS A 67 5.67 -2.92 -5.46
N ASN A 68 6.67 -3.77 -5.63
CA ASN A 68 6.49 -5.06 -6.29
C ASN A 68 5.61 -6.02 -5.47
N GLU A 69 5.86 -6.14 -4.17
CA GLU A 69 5.11 -7.05 -3.29
C GLU A 69 3.67 -6.59 -3.05
N LEU A 70 3.47 -5.29 -2.87
CA LEU A 70 2.14 -4.71 -2.66
C LEU A 70 1.44 -4.35 -3.97
N ALA A 71 2.06 -4.66 -5.12
CA ALA A 71 1.59 -4.33 -6.46
C ALA A 71 0.99 -2.92 -6.56
N LEU A 72 1.70 -1.93 -5.99
CA LEU A 72 1.14 -0.60 -5.78
C LEU A 72 0.91 0.11 -7.12
N PRO A 73 -0.13 0.96 -7.21
CA PRO A 73 -0.42 1.72 -8.43
C PRO A 73 0.77 2.52 -8.97
N CYS A 74 0.76 2.83 -10.27
CA CYS A 74 1.87 3.48 -10.96
C CYS A 74 2.37 4.78 -10.30
N TYR A 75 1.47 5.57 -9.72
CA TYR A 75 1.76 6.83 -9.04
C TYR A 75 2.28 6.66 -7.60
N ASN A 76 2.19 5.47 -7.02
CA ASN A 76 2.66 5.18 -5.66
C ASN A 76 4.07 4.59 -5.73
N ARG A 77 5.05 5.38 -5.29
CA ARG A 77 6.47 5.00 -5.27
C ARG A 77 6.87 4.24 -4.02
N ALA A 78 6.01 4.16 -3.00
CA ALA A 78 6.33 3.57 -1.70
C ALA A 78 7.57 4.19 -1.02
N ASP A 79 7.78 5.49 -1.18
CA ASP A 79 8.89 6.24 -0.57
C ASP A 79 8.46 7.03 0.69
N ALA A 80 7.20 6.88 1.11
CA ALA A 80 6.65 7.39 2.36
C ALA A 80 5.73 6.35 3.03
N VAL A 81 5.74 6.32 4.37
CA VAL A 81 4.83 5.52 5.19
C VAL A 81 3.87 6.47 5.89
N TYR A 82 2.61 6.08 6.00
CA TYR A 82 1.60 6.81 6.76
C TYR A 82 1.02 5.90 7.83
N ARG A 83 0.75 6.48 8.99
CA ARG A 83 0.00 5.87 10.08
C ARG A 83 -1.32 6.61 10.22
N GLY A 84 -2.40 5.87 10.37
CA GLY A 84 -3.69 6.36 10.80
C GLY A 84 -4.25 5.47 11.90
N GLN A 85 -5.42 5.82 12.41
CA GLN A 85 -6.08 5.09 13.48
C GLN A 85 -7.51 4.75 13.10
N LEU A 86 -7.97 3.56 13.46
CA LEU A 86 -9.37 3.19 13.29
C LEU A 86 -10.25 4.07 14.18
N SER A 87 -11.30 4.65 13.59
CA SER A 87 -12.24 5.53 14.29
C SER A 87 -13.40 4.78 14.95
N GLN A 88 -13.55 3.49 14.66
CA GLN A 88 -14.61 2.64 15.18
C GLN A 88 -14.23 1.16 15.10
N ASP A 89 -14.81 0.35 15.97
CA ASP A 89 -14.74 -1.11 15.91
C ASP A 89 -15.39 -1.61 14.61
N GLN A 90 -14.73 -2.54 13.94
CA GLN A 90 -15.19 -3.04 12.64
C GLN A 90 -14.54 -4.38 12.28
N THR A 91 -15.19 -5.12 11.38
CA THR A 91 -14.54 -6.21 10.65
C THR A 91 -14.03 -5.66 9.32
N MET A 92 -12.71 -5.72 9.14
CA MET A 92 -11.99 -5.37 7.92
C MET A 92 -11.78 -6.63 7.07
N VAL A 93 -11.44 -6.44 5.79
CA VAL A 93 -11.14 -7.55 4.88
C VAL A 93 -9.65 -7.57 4.61
N ALA A 94 -8.96 -8.64 5.01
CA ALA A 94 -7.60 -8.91 4.57
C ALA A 94 -7.60 -9.82 3.34
N SER A 95 -6.67 -9.59 2.42
CA SER A 95 -6.45 -10.43 1.23
C SER A 95 -5.00 -10.40 0.81
N THR A 96 -4.53 -11.48 0.18
CA THR A 96 -3.28 -11.46 -0.58
C THR A 96 -3.48 -10.63 -1.83
N ILE A 97 -2.48 -9.83 -2.19
CA ILE A 97 -2.47 -9.02 -3.40
C ILE A 97 -2.03 -9.90 -4.57
N ASN A 98 -2.82 -9.98 -5.63
CA ASN A 98 -2.45 -10.70 -6.85
C ASN A 98 -1.35 -9.94 -7.62
N PRO A 99 -0.60 -10.63 -8.50
CA PRO A 99 0.26 -9.96 -9.46
C PRO A 99 -0.50 -8.91 -10.27
N ALA A 100 0.18 -7.81 -10.60
CA ALA A 100 -0.38 -6.75 -11.45
C ALA A 100 0.65 -6.26 -12.45
N THR A 101 0.19 -5.74 -13.59
CA THR A 101 1.06 -5.21 -14.64
C THR A 101 0.83 -3.71 -14.81
N GLU A 102 1.90 -2.94 -14.86
CA GLU A 102 1.86 -1.52 -15.27
C GLU A 102 2.50 -1.35 -16.65
N SER A 103 1.88 -0.53 -17.51
CA SER A 103 2.51 -0.08 -18.75
C SER A 103 3.45 1.09 -18.45
N VAL A 104 4.72 0.96 -18.83
CA VAL A 104 5.72 2.02 -18.70
C VAL A 104 6.08 2.51 -20.09
N THR A 105 5.91 3.81 -20.30
CA THR A 105 6.27 4.50 -21.56
C THR A 105 7.47 5.41 -21.30
N TYR A 106 8.55 5.22 -22.05
CA TYR A 106 9.66 6.17 -22.09
C TYR A 106 9.41 7.20 -23.19
N ILE A 107 9.40 8.46 -22.80
CA ILE A 107 9.23 9.60 -23.70
C ILE A 107 10.56 10.34 -23.78
N GLY A 108 11.06 10.55 -24.99
CA GLY A 108 12.25 11.34 -25.26
C GLY A 108 12.07 12.81 -24.91
N HIS A 109 13.17 13.56 -24.84
CA HIS A 109 13.14 15.00 -24.56
C HIS A 109 12.33 15.81 -25.60
N ASP A 110 12.16 15.27 -26.80
CA ASP A 110 11.35 15.81 -27.90
C ASP A 110 9.86 15.45 -27.81
N GLY A 111 9.45 14.73 -26.76
CA GLY A 111 8.08 14.26 -26.58
C GLY A 111 7.73 13.00 -27.37
N VAL A 112 8.70 12.40 -28.07
CA VAL A 112 8.50 11.18 -28.86
C VAL A 112 8.55 9.95 -27.95
N GLU A 113 7.59 9.04 -28.09
CA GLU A 113 7.63 7.73 -27.42
C GLU A 113 8.80 6.91 -27.97
N LEU A 114 9.78 6.64 -27.12
CA LEU A 114 10.98 5.87 -27.47
C LEU A 114 10.74 4.37 -27.35
N THR A 115 10.04 3.95 -26.29
CA THR A 115 9.66 2.57 -26.08
C THR A 115 8.55 2.47 -25.04
N LYS A 116 7.78 1.38 -25.14
CA LYS A 116 6.77 0.99 -24.16
C LYS A 116 6.99 -0.47 -23.79
N PHE A 117 7.00 -0.76 -22.51
CA PHE A 117 7.10 -2.11 -21.99
C PHE A 117 6.15 -2.31 -20.83
N GLU A 118 5.81 -3.57 -20.60
CA GLU A 118 5.01 -3.98 -19.46
C GLU A 118 5.93 -4.37 -18.31
N ARG A 119 5.68 -3.78 -17.14
CA ARG A 119 6.33 -4.17 -15.90
C ARG A 119 5.35 -4.95 -15.05
N THR A 120 5.64 -6.23 -14.86
CA THR A 120 4.90 -7.09 -13.94
C THR A 120 5.42 -6.91 -12.52
N MET A 121 4.52 -6.66 -11.59
CA MET A 121 4.73 -6.68 -10.15
C MET A 121 4.23 -8.02 -9.62
N SER A 122 5.00 -8.63 -8.72
CA SER A 122 4.72 -9.98 -8.23
C SER A 122 3.43 -10.07 -7.42
N GLY A 123 3.06 -9.01 -6.71
CA GLY A 123 2.09 -9.13 -5.62
C GLY A 123 2.64 -10.05 -4.52
N GLY A 124 1.74 -10.67 -3.77
CA GLY A 124 2.01 -11.62 -2.69
C GLY A 124 1.93 -11.02 -1.29
N GLY A 125 1.98 -9.69 -1.17
CA GLY A 125 1.80 -9.00 0.11
C GLY A 125 0.35 -9.05 0.59
N THR A 126 0.14 -8.77 1.88
CA THR A 126 -1.20 -8.64 2.45
C THR A 126 -1.68 -7.19 2.40
N GLN A 127 -2.90 -6.97 1.91
CA GLN A 127 -3.63 -5.73 2.12
C GLN A 127 -4.79 -5.96 3.09
N ILE A 128 -5.13 -4.92 3.85
CA ILE A 128 -6.28 -4.87 4.73
C ILE A 128 -7.13 -3.68 4.32
N ALA A 129 -8.37 -3.95 3.92
CA ALA A 129 -9.34 -2.94 3.53
C ALA A 129 -10.25 -2.61 4.72
N PRO A 130 -10.03 -1.47 5.41
CA PRO A 130 -10.98 -0.96 6.39
C PRO A 130 -12.23 -0.42 5.70
N LYS A 131 -13.30 -0.23 6.48
CA LYS A 131 -14.50 0.46 6.00
C LYS A 131 -14.12 1.87 5.53
N ASN A 132 -14.71 2.31 4.42
CA ASN A 132 -14.41 3.62 3.84
C ASN A 132 -14.58 4.75 4.87
N GLY A 133 -13.56 5.59 5.00
CA GLY A 133 -13.55 6.74 5.90
C GLY A 133 -13.38 6.39 7.38
N SER A 134 -13.07 5.14 7.71
CA SER A 134 -12.89 4.71 9.11
C SER A 134 -11.46 4.84 9.63
N VAL A 135 -10.50 5.26 8.80
CA VAL A 135 -9.12 5.56 9.22
C VAL A 135 -9.00 7.08 9.36
N GLY A 136 -8.79 7.55 10.59
CA GLY A 136 -8.56 8.95 10.93
C GLY A 136 -7.12 9.21 11.35
N ASN A 137 -6.82 10.46 11.75
CA ASN A 137 -5.51 10.89 12.26
C ASN A 137 -4.34 10.48 11.37
N ILE A 138 -4.54 10.51 10.05
CA ILE A 138 -3.55 10.06 9.09
C ILE A 138 -2.42 11.09 9.03
N ALA A 139 -1.21 10.63 9.33
CA ALA A 139 0.00 11.42 9.25
C ALA A 139 1.12 10.60 8.64
N GLU A 140 2.06 11.27 7.99
CA GLU A 140 3.31 10.62 7.58
C GLU A 140 3.98 10.07 8.84
N HIS A 141 4.23 8.76 8.80
CA HIS A 141 4.84 8.01 9.88
C HIS A 141 6.28 7.77 9.52
N PHE A 142 7.09 8.67 10.03
CA PHE A 142 8.48 8.37 10.32
C PHE A 142 8.40 7.52 11.60
N GLY A 143 8.48 6.20 11.49
CA GLY A 143 8.66 5.35 12.68
C GLY A 143 9.91 5.77 13.47
N PRO A 144 10.23 5.12 14.60
CA PRO A 144 11.61 5.21 15.08
C PRO A 144 12.60 4.92 13.94
#